data_AF-A0A7S1LEZ4-F1
#
_entry.id   AF-A0A7S1LEZ4-F1
#
_cell.length_a   1.000
_cell.length_b   1.000
_cell.length_c   1.000
_cell.angle_alpha   90.00
_cell.angle_beta   90.00
_cell.angle_gamma   90.00
#
_symmetry.space_group_name_H-M   'P 1'
#
loop_
_entity.id
_entity.type
_entity.pdbx_description
1 polymer ?
#
loop_
_entity_poly.entity_id
_entity_poly.type
_entity_poly.pdbx_seq_one_letter_code
_entity_poly.pdbx_strand_id
1 'polypeptide(L)'
;RASWLLQRAGFEERGRSLFGTIWKPTGAAPRPLPHRQELEAEDPSAYMPFEEVVRTYEVSKDKDWALPVVAVSYCWETPDHPDPTGRLLRAVAVLLRGDADDVSGVRCAYGIPEFRRLGYDDVAVFIDWSSVFQKPRGDEEECSFKRALKGMNVLYAHRLSFSLLVQGQDEHLTHPR
;
A
#
# COMPACT_ATOMS: atom_id res chain seq x y z
N ARG A 1 -5.94 1.26 0.92
CA ARG A 1 -6.23 0.09 1.78
C ARG A 1 -5.44 -1.10 1.26
N ALA A 2 -4.84 -1.93 2.13
CA ALA A 2 -4.06 -3.10 1.70
C ALA A 2 -4.94 -4.17 1.03
N SER A 3 -6.15 -4.41 1.55
CA SER A 3 -7.12 -5.32 0.93
C SER A 3 -7.47 -4.93 -0.52
N TRP A 4 -7.68 -3.64 -0.77
CA TRP A 4 -7.91 -3.10 -2.11
C TRP A 4 -6.70 -3.29 -3.03
N LEU A 5 -5.48 -3.04 -2.53
CA LEU A 5 -4.25 -3.27 -3.30
C LEU A 5 -4.12 -4.74 -3.70
N LEU A 6 -4.43 -5.68 -2.81
CA LEU A 6 -4.46 -7.12 -3.14
C LEU A 6 -5.43 -7.43 -4.28
N GLN A 7 -6.66 -6.89 -4.22
CA GLN A 7 -7.64 -7.05 -5.29
C GLN A 7 -7.14 -6.50 -6.62
N ARG A 8 -6.54 -5.31 -6.61
CA ARG A 8 -5.98 -4.69 -7.82
C ARG A 8 -4.75 -5.44 -8.37
N ALA A 9 -3.99 -6.11 -7.50
CA ALA A 9 -2.90 -7.01 -7.87
C ALA A 9 -3.35 -8.36 -8.46
N GLY A 10 -4.65 -8.63 -8.52
CA GLY A 10 -5.18 -9.91 -9.00
C GLY A 10 -5.22 -10.99 -7.92
N PHE A 11 -5.43 -10.61 -6.66
CA PHE A 11 -5.76 -11.54 -5.57
C PHE A 11 -7.22 -11.40 -5.15
N GLU A 12 -7.78 -12.44 -4.58
CA GLU A 12 -9.11 -12.40 -3.96
C GLU A 12 -9.09 -13.05 -2.58
N GLU A 13 -9.92 -12.53 -1.68
CA GLU A 13 -10.14 -13.12 -0.36
C GLU A 13 -10.99 -14.38 -0.53
N ARG A 14 -10.43 -15.55 -0.24
CA ARG A 14 -11.11 -16.86 -0.33
C ARG A 14 -11.63 -17.36 1.00
N GLY A 15 -11.35 -16.66 2.09
CA GLY A 15 -11.87 -16.95 3.42
C GLY A 15 -10.88 -16.66 4.53
N ARG A 16 -11.21 -17.15 5.74
CA ARG A 16 -10.39 -17.00 6.94
C ARG A 16 -9.95 -18.38 7.45
N SER A 17 -8.71 -18.46 7.90
CA SER A 17 -8.12 -19.61 8.59
C SER A 17 -7.72 -19.22 10.02
N LEU A 18 -7.32 -20.22 10.81
CA LEU A 18 -6.68 -19.99 12.12
C LEU A 18 -5.43 -19.12 12.04
N PHE A 19 -4.81 -19.02 10.86
CA PHE A 19 -3.58 -18.29 10.62
C PHE A 19 -3.78 -16.97 9.87
N GLY A 20 -5.03 -16.51 9.73
CA GLY A 20 -5.37 -15.26 9.06
C GLY A 20 -6.16 -15.45 7.77
N THR A 21 -6.18 -14.38 6.96
CA THR A 21 -6.99 -14.30 5.74
C THR A 21 -6.29 -14.99 4.59
N ILE A 22 -7.01 -15.84 3.86
CA ILE A 22 -6.47 -16.55 2.71
C ILE A 22 -6.72 -15.70 1.47
N TRP A 23 -5.64 -15.19 0.90
CA TRP A 23 -5.68 -14.53 -0.40
C TRP A 23 -5.12 -15.46 -1.47
N LYS A 24 -5.87 -15.65 -2.56
CA LYS A 24 -5.42 -16.49 -3.69
C LYS A 24 -5.29 -15.66 -4.96
N PRO A 25 -4.28 -15.95 -5.81
CA PRO A 25 -4.22 -15.36 -7.14
C PRO A 25 -5.45 -15.74 -7.95
N THR A 26 -6.04 -14.80 -8.66
CA THR A 26 -7.19 -15.04 -9.55
C THR A 26 -6.76 -15.47 -10.96
N GLY A 27 -5.46 -15.37 -11.28
CA GLY A 27 -4.93 -15.51 -12.63
C GLY A 27 -5.04 -14.24 -13.47
N ALA A 28 -5.73 -13.19 -12.99
CA ALA A 28 -5.74 -11.89 -13.63
C ALA A 28 -4.37 -11.19 -13.50
N ALA A 29 -3.99 -10.46 -14.55
CA ALA A 29 -2.84 -9.58 -14.49
C ALA A 29 -3.09 -8.43 -13.50
N PRO A 30 -2.05 -7.96 -12.76
CA PRO A 30 -2.18 -6.78 -11.93
C PRO A 30 -2.50 -5.56 -12.80
N ARG A 31 -3.38 -4.69 -12.30
CA ARG A 31 -3.73 -3.45 -13.00
C ARG A 31 -2.79 -2.31 -12.58
N PRO A 32 -2.47 -1.35 -13.47
CA PRO A 32 -1.62 -0.21 -13.16
C PRO A 32 -2.13 0.55 -11.94
N LEU A 33 -1.22 1.14 -11.16
CA LEU A 33 -1.57 1.92 -9.99
C LEU A 33 -2.15 3.30 -10.40
N PRO A 34 -3.42 3.61 -10.11
CA PRO A 34 -4.03 4.87 -10.52
C PRO A 34 -3.48 6.00 -9.66
N HIS A 35 -3.42 7.20 -10.24
CA HIS A 35 -3.11 8.38 -9.44
C HIS A 35 -4.32 8.77 -8.59
N ARG A 36 -4.10 9.69 -7.62
CA ARG A 36 -5.11 10.05 -6.62
C ARG A 36 -6.48 10.41 -7.22
N GLN A 37 -6.52 11.27 -8.23
CA GLN A 37 -7.79 11.72 -8.85
C GLN A 37 -8.58 10.56 -9.48
N GLU A 38 -7.92 9.69 -10.26
CA GLU A 38 -8.55 8.50 -10.84
C GLU A 38 -9.08 7.59 -9.74
N LEU A 39 -8.30 7.40 -8.68
CA LEU A 39 -8.67 6.54 -7.57
C LEU A 39 -9.89 7.08 -6.82
N GLU A 40 -9.97 8.40 -6.59
CA GLU A 40 -11.14 9.04 -5.95
C GLU A 40 -12.40 8.88 -6.81
N ALA A 41 -12.27 8.89 -8.14
CA ALA A 41 -13.39 8.74 -9.07
C ALA A 41 -13.85 7.28 -9.25
N GLU A 42 -12.90 6.34 -9.40
CA GLU A 42 -13.20 4.94 -9.72
C GLU A 42 -13.50 4.10 -8.48
N ASP A 43 -12.76 4.31 -7.40
CA ASP A 43 -12.83 3.46 -6.22
C ASP A 43 -12.55 4.24 -4.93
N PRO A 44 -13.50 5.09 -4.48
CA PRO A 44 -13.34 5.86 -3.26
C PRO A 44 -13.16 4.98 -2.02
N SER A 45 -13.56 3.70 -2.07
CA SER A 45 -13.38 2.75 -0.96
C SER A 45 -11.91 2.38 -0.72
N ALA A 46 -11.04 2.60 -1.71
CA ALA A 46 -9.60 2.39 -1.59
C ALA A 46 -8.94 3.28 -0.53
N TYR A 47 -9.53 4.45 -0.23
CA TYR A 47 -9.04 5.33 0.81
C TYR A 47 -9.44 4.83 2.19
N MET A 48 -8.49 4.87 3.12
CA MET A 48 -8.78 4.72 4.54
C MET A 48 -9.04 6.12 5.10
N PRO A 49 -10.25 6.41 5.62
CA PRO A 49 -10.55 7.69 6.23
C PRO A 49 -9.59 8.00 7.39
N PHE A 50 -9.25 9.27 7.57
CA PHE A 50 -8.36 9.69 8.66
C PHE A 50 -8.93 9.30 10.03
N GLU A 51 -10.25 9.41 10.19
CA GLU A 51 -10.98 9.03 11.40
C GLU A 51 -10.81 7.54 11.72
N GLU A 52 -10.71 6.69 10.69
CA GLU A 52 -10.46 5.26 10.86
C GLU A 52 -9.03 5.02 11.36
N VAL A 53 -8.04 5.71 10.79
CA VAL A 53 -6.63 5.63 11.24
C VAL A 53 -6.48 6.15 12.67
N VAL A 54 -7.16 7.24 13.04
CA VAL A 54 -7.14 7.82 14.39
C VAL A 54 -7.81 6.90 15.40
N ARG A 55 -9.03 6.41 15.12
CA ARG A 55 -9.72 5.45 16.00
C ARG A 55 -8.84 4.22 16.25
N THR A 56 -8.23 3.75 15.18
CA THR A 56 -7.29 2.65 15.18
C THR A 56 -6.12 2.93 16.13
N TYR A 57 -5.43 4.07 15.98
CA TYR A 57 -4.37 4.49 16.90
C TYR A 57 -4.85 4.57 18.35
N GLU A 58 -5.98 5.22 18.63
CA GLU A 58 -6.48 5.44 19.98
C GLU A 58 -6.77 4.14 20.74
N VAL A 59 -7.31 3.12 20.07
CA VAL A 59 -7.59 1.80 20.66
C VAL A 59 -6.32 1.09 21.10
N SER A 60 -5.17 1.53 20.63
CA SER A 60 -3.97 0.72 20.69
C SER A 60 -2.71 1.50 21.06
N LYS A 61 -2.76 2.83 21.22
CA LYS A 61 -1.65 3.69 21.68
C LYS A 61 -0.93 3.21 22.96
N ASP A 62 -1.61 2.44 23.82
CA ASP A 62 -1.06 1.90 25.07
C ASP A 62 -0.31 0.56 24.88
N LYS A 63 -0.43 -0.03 23.69
CA LYS A 63 0.35 -1.19 23.26
C LYS A 63 1.56 -0.64 22.47
N ASP A 64 2.73 -1.22 22.67
CA ASP A 64 4.02 -0.82 22.06
C ASP A 64 4.14 -1.09 20.53
N TRP A 65 3.03 -1.03 19.78
CA TRP A 65 2.97 -1.34 18.34
C TRP A 65 2.86 -0.07 17.48
N ALA A 66 3.20 -0.23 16.21
CA ALA A 66 3.26 0.82 15.20
C ALA A 66 1.91 0.97 14.48
N LEU A 67 1.48 2.21 14.20
CA LEU A 67 0.31 2.55 13.37
C LEU A 67 0.20 1.57 12.19
N PRO A 68 -1.01 1.16 11.77
CA PRO A 68 -1.20 0.27 10.62
C PRO A 68 -1.08 1.07 9.33
N VAL A 69 0.07 1.74 9.18
CA VAL A 69 0.45 2.59 8.08
C VAL A 69 1.77 2.07 7.54
N VAL A 70 1.74 1.64 6.30
CA VAL A 70 2.90 1.19 5.54
C VAL A 70 3.18 2.21 4.45
N ALA A 71 4.29 2.93 4.53
CA ALA A 71 4.79 3.80 3.48
C ALA A 71 5.66 2.99 2.50
N VAL A 72 5.39 3.13 1.21
CA VAL A 72 6.13 2.42 0.15
C VAL A 72 7.10 3.40 -0.50
N SER A 73 8.39 3.12 -0.41
CA SER A 73 9.46 3.80 -1.13
C SER A 73 9.86 2.95 -2.33
N TYR A 74 9.86 3.56 -3.51
CA TYR A 74 9.94 2.83 -4.78
C TYR A 74 10.51 3.76 -5.88
N CYS A 75 10.94 3.16 -6.99
CA CYS A 75 11.45 3.90 -8.14
C CYS A 75 10.36 4.01 -9.23
N TRP A 76 10.35 5.15 -9.93
CA TRP A 76 9.49 5.31 -11.10
C TRP A 76 10.00 4.45 -12.26
N GLU A 77 9.13 3.59 -12.82
CA GLU A 77 9.48 2.76 -13.98
C GLU A 77 9.59 3.56 -15.29
N THR A 78 8.72 4.56 -15.47
CA THR A 78 8.78 5.47 -16.63
C THR A 78 8.57 6.91 -16.18
N PRO A 79 8.94 7.91 -17.00
CA PRO A 79 8.69 9.32 -16.67
C PRO A 79 7.21 9.67 -16.48
N ASP A 80 6.31 8.94 -17.14
CA ASP A 80 4.87 9.23 -17.15
C ASP A 80 4.10 8.46 -16.08
N HIS A 81 4.60 7.28 -15.66
CA HIS A 81 3.88 6.42 -14.73
C HIS A 81 4.85 5.59 -13.87
N PRO A 82 4.66 5.53 -12.54
CA PRO A 82 5.56 4.81 -11.66
C PRO A 82 5.47 3.28 -11.77
N ASP A 83 4.27 2.75 -12.06
CA ASP A 83 4.02 1.31 -12.17
C ASP A 83 3.05 0.96 -13.32
N PRO A 84 3.43 1.18 -14.59
CA PRO A 84 2.55 1.00 -15.74
C PRO A 84 2.13 -0.46 -15.97
N THR A 85 2.81 -1.41 -15.32
CA THR A 85 2.54 -2.85 -15.47
C THR A 85 1.98 -3.51 -14.22
N GLY A 86 1.81 -2.77 -13.12
CA GLY A 86 1.30 -3.32 -11.86
C GLY A 86 2.33 -4.19 -11.11
N ARG A 87 3.62 -4.14 -11.46
CA ARG A 87 4.68 -4.96 -10.84
C ARG A 87 4.97 -4.50 -9.42
N LEU A 88 5.08 -3.19 -9.19
CA LEU A 88 5.22 -2.62 -7.85
C LEU A 88 4.04 -3.07 -6.98
N LEU A 89 2.84 -2.84 -7.50
CA LEU A 89 1.60 -3.15 -6.81
C LEU A 89 1.54 -4.64 -6.46
N ARG A 90 1.93 -5.52 -7.40
CA ARG A 90 1.98 -6.97 -7.18
C ARG A 90 3.01 -7.36 -6.12
N ALA A 91 4.21 -6.79 -6.14
CA ALA A 91 5.26 -7.09 -5.16
C ALA A 91 4.83 -6.67 -3.74
N VAL A 92 4.30 -5.46 -3.60
CA VAL A 92 3.76 -4.95 -2.34
C VAL A 92 2.59 -5.81 -1.87
N ALA A 93 1.68 -6.20 -2.76
CA ALA A 93 0.54 -7.06 -2.42
C ALA A 93 0.99 -8.45 -1.93
N VAL A 94 1.98 -9.08 -2.57
CA VAL A 94 2.54 -10.38 -2.14
C VAL A 94 3.07 -10.29 -0.71
N LEU A 95 3.77 -9.20 -0.38
CA LEU A 95 4.29 -8.97 0.96
C LEU A 95 3.15 -8.70 1.97
N LEU A 96 2.20 -7.83 1.64
CA LEU A 96 1.08 -7.46 2.52
C LEU A 96 0.10 -8.62 2.76
N ARG A 97 0.02 -9.58 1.85
CA ARG A 97 -0.74 -10.82 2.04
C ARG A 97 -0.33 -11.57 3.30
N GLY A 98 0.96 -11.49 3.67
CA GLY A 98 1.49 -12.14 4.87
C GLY A 98 1.50 -13.67 4.81
N ASP A 99 1.32 -14.27 3.63
CA ASP A 99 1.63 -15.68 3.43
C ASP A 99 3.13 -15.87 3.72
N ALA A 100 3.47 -16.90 4.49
CA ALA A 100 4.86 -17.30 4.62
C ALA A 100 5.40 -17.59 3.21
N ASP A 101 6.51 -16.99 2.83
CA ASP A 101 7.10 -17.36 1.54
C ASP A 101 7.50 -18.85 1.61
N ASP A 102 7.28 -19.60 0.52
CA ASP A 102 7.48 -21.06 0.48
C ASP A 102 8.96 -21.46 0.68
N VAL A 103 9.89 -20.49 0.69
CA VAL A 103 11.35 -20.67 0.76
C VAL A 103 11.90 -20.40 2.17
N SER A 104 11.46 -19.34 2.85
CA SER A 104 11.94 -18.90 4.16
C SER A 104 10.99 -19.25 5.30
N GLY A 105 9.71 -19.51 5.00
CA GLY A 105 8.67 -19.69 6.03
C GLY A 105 8.39 -18.44 6.86
N VAL A 106 9.03 -17.31 6.56
CA VAL A 106 8.90 -16.06 7.32
C VAL A 106 7.65 -15.32 6.85
N ARG A 107 6.77 -15.04 7.81
CA ARG A 107 5.61 -14.16 7.58
C ARG A 107 6.07 -12.72 7.59
N CYS A 108 5.51 -11.91 6.68
CA CYS A 108 5.68 -10.48 6.80
C CYS A 108 5.07 -9.99 8.12
N ALA A 109 5.91 -9.49 9.02
CA ALA A 109 5.50 -8.93 10.31
C ALA A 109 4.51 -7.74 10.18
N TYR A 110 4.33 -7.23 8.96
CA TYR A 110 3.57 -6.03 8.62
C TYR A 110 2.49 -6.33 7.57
N GLY A 111 2.15 -7.60 7.36
CA GLY A 111 1.04 -8.02 6.51
C GLY A 111 -0.33 -7.86 7.18
N ILE A 112 -1.39 -7.93 6.38
CA ILE A 112 -2.79 -7.93 6.85
C ILE A 112 -3.03 -8.93 7.98
N PRO A 113 -2.50 -10.17 7.96
CA PRO A 113 -2.72 -11.12 9.04
C PRO A 113 -2.22 -10.62 10.41
N GLU A 114 -1.06 -9.97 10.45
CA GLU A 114 -0.48 -9.49 11.72
C GLU A 114 -1.27 -8.31 12.26
N PHE A 115 -1.63 -7.35 11.42
CA PHE A 115 -2.48 -6.24 11.84
C PHE A 115 -3.88 -6.72 12.27
N ARG A 116 -4.46 -7.74 11.61
CA ARG A 116 -5.71 -8.37 12.08
C ARG A 116 -5.57 -9.05 13.44
N ARG A 117 -4.45 -9.71 13.73
CA ARG A 117 -4.17 -10.27 15.08
C ARG A 117 -4.10 -9.19 16.16
N LEU A 118 -3.68 -7.98 15.78
CA LEU A 118 -3.62 -6.83 16.67
C LEU A 118 -4.98 -6.11 16.83
N GLY A 119 -5.98 -6.49 16.03
CA GLY A 119 -7.36 -5.98 16.09
C GLY A 119 -7.71 -4.98 14.99
N TYR A 120 -6.88 -4.83 13.95
CA TYR A 120 -7.16 -3.94 12.81
C TYR A 120 -7.86 -4.68 11.68
N ASP A 121 -8.88 -4.07 11.08
CA ASP A 121 -9.58 -4.68 9.95
C ASP A 121 -8.74 -4.70 8.66
N ASP A 122 -7.89 -3.68 8.49
CA ASP A 122 -7.05 -3.47 7.32
C ASP A 122 -5.84 -2.58 7.65
N VAL A 123 -4.97 -2.36 6.66
CA VAL A 123 -3.75 -1.56 6.76
C VAL A 123 -3.83 -0.41 5.77
N ALA A 124 -3.50 0.80 6.21
CA ALA A 124 -3.27 1.94 5.34
C ALA A 124 -1.93 1.76 4.62
N VAL A 125 -1.94 1.93 3.31
CA VAL A 125 -0.72 1.87 2.49
C VAL A 125 -0.57 3.22 1.82
N PHE A 126 0.53 3.89 2.13
CA PHE A 126 0.89 5.17 1.55
C PHE A 126 1.84 4.94 0.37
N ILE A 127 1.32 5.20 -0.83
CA ILE A 127 2.09 5.29 -2.07
C ILE A 127 1.88 6.72 -2.57
N ASP A 128 2.94 7.52 -2.67
CA ASP A 128 2.84 8.96 -2.95
C ASP A 128 2.03 9.24 -4.23
N TRP A 129 2.27 8.53 -5.33
CA TRP A 129 1.54 8.65 -6.61
C TRP A 129 0.01 8.60 -6.45
N SER A 130 -0.48 7.64 -5.69
CA SER A 130 -1.93 7.45 -5.44
C SER A 130 -2.46 8.25 -4.26
N SER A 131 -1.59 8.80 -3.41
CA SER A 131 -1.99 9.49 -2.17
C SER A 131 -2.02 11.01 -2.32
N VAL A 132 -1.23 11.56 -3.25
CA VAL A 132 -1.17 13.01 -3.52
C VAL A 132 -1.61 13.32 -4.95
N PHE A 133 -2.19 14.51 -5.14
CA PHE A 133 -2.67 14.96 -6.45
C PHE A 133 -1.52 15.08 -7.47
N GLN A 134 -1.71 14.49 -8.65
CA GLN A 134 -0.76 14.51 -9.77
C GLN A 134 -1.18 15.55 -10.81
N LYS A 135 -0.26 15.97 -11.69
CA LYS A 135 -0.60 16.90 -12.77
C LYS A 135 -1.47 16.21 -13.84
N PRO A 136 -2.38 16.95 -14.52
CA PRO A 136 -2.73 18.36 -14.28
C PRO A 136 -3.55 18.52 -12.99
N ARG A 137 -3.35 19.65 -12.29
CA ARG A 137 -4.03 19.97 -11.03
C ARG A 137 -4.85 21.25 -11.16
N GLY A 138 -6.03 21.28 -10.56
CA GLY A 138 -6.75 22.51 -10.24
C GLY A 138 -6.15 23.26 -9.06
N ASP A 139 -6.64 24.47 -8.77
CA ASP A 139 -6.11 25.33 -7.71
C ASP A 139 -6.20 24.69 -6.30
N GLU A 140 -7.32 24.00 -6.02
CA GLU A 140 -7.53 23.32 -4.75
C GLU A 140 -6.61 22.10 -4.59
N GLU A 141 -6.44 21.32 -5.66
CA GLU A 141 -5.55 20.17 -5.73
C GLU A 141 -4.09 20.58 -5.57
N GLU A 142 -3.69 21.70 -6.18
CA GLU A 142 -2.36 22.29 -6.04
C GLU A 142 -2.09 22.73 -4.59
N CYS A 143 -3.07 23.37 -3.95
CA CYS A 143 -2.97 23.73 -2.54
C CYS A 143 -2.83 22.48 -1.66
N SER A 144 -3.62 21.44 -1.93
CA SER A 144 -3.56 20.16 -1.21
C SER A 144 -2.20 19.47 -1.40
N PHE A 145 -1.71 19.39 -2.64
CA PHE A 145 -0.41 18.81 -2.96
C PHE A 145 0.73 19.53 -2.22
N LYS A 146 0.74 20.87 -2.23
CA LYS A 146 1.75 21.66 -1.51
C LYS A 146 1.74 21.41 0.00
N ARG A 147 0.56 21.22 0.60
CA ARG A 147 0.45 20.83 2.01
C ARG A 147 1.00 19.43 2.24
N ALA A 148 0.62 18.46 1.41
CA ALA A 148 1.09 17.08 1.53
C ALA A 148 2.62 16.99 1.40
N LEU A 149 3.22 17.71 0.44
CA LEU A 149 4.66 17.72 0.21
C LEU A 149 5.48 18.20 1.42
N LYS A 150 4.94 19.11 2.23
CA LYS A 150 5.60 19.59 3.45
C LYS A 150 5.64 18.53 4.56
N GLY A 151 4.67 17.62 4.59
CA GLY A 151 4.46 16.69 5.70
C GLY A 151 4.69 15.21 5.39
N MET A 152 4.63 14.79 4.13
CA MET A 152 4.62 13.37 3.77
C MET A 152 5.88 12.62 4.21
N ASN A 153 7.01 13.31 4.35
CA ASN A 153 8.28 12.75 4.85
C ASN A 153 8.13 12.11 6.24
N VAL A 154 7.18 12.60 7.06
CA VAL A 154 6.89 12.01 8.37
C VAL A 154 6.45 10.56 8.23
N LEU A 155 5.66 10.21 7.20
CA LEU A 155 5.20 8.84 6.99
C LEU A 155 6.35 7.86 6.70
N TYR A 156 7.46 8.34 6.14
CA TYR A 156 8.63 7.51 5.87
C TYR A 156 9.60 7.37 7.07
N ALA A 157 9.60 8.34 7.99
CA ALA A 157 10.59 8.44 9.05
C ALA A 157 10.02 8.23 10.47
N HIS A 158 8.70 8.24 10.62
CA HIS A 158 8.07 8.15 11.93
C HIS A 158 8.25 6.74 12.53
N ARG A 159 8.63 6.65 13.80
CA ARG A 159 8.87 5.36 14.50
C ARG A 159 7.66 4.43 14.57
N LEU A 160 6.46 4.96 14.34
CA LEU A 160 5.21 4.20 14.35
C LEU A 160 4.71 3.88 12.95
N SER A 161 5.38 4.27 11.87
CA SER A 161 5.06 3.79 10.53
C SER A 161 6.09 2.76 10.07
N PHE A 162 5.70 1.93 9.11
CA PHE A 162 6.62 1.02 8.45
C PHE A 162 6.97 1.53 7.06
N SER A 163 8.25 1.54 6.74
CA SER A 163 8.73 1.89 5.42
C SER A 163 9.19 0.64 4.68
N LEU A 164 8.50 0.32 3.58
CA LEU A 164 8.91 -0.74 2.67
C LEU A 164 9.71 -0.11 1.53
N LEU A 165 10.96 -0.55 1.38
CA LEU A 165 11.78 -0.21 0.23
C LEU A 165 11.62 -1.32 -0.83
N VAL A 166 11.07 -0.96 -1.99
CA VAL A 166 10.97 -1.87 -3.12
C VAL A 166 12.21 -1.71 -4.00
N GLN A 167 12.92 -2.81 -4.22
CA GLN A 167 14.13 -2.87 -5.03
C GLN A 167 13.88 -3.66 -6.32
N GLY A 168 14.74 -3.46 -7.32
CA GLY A 168 14.73 -4.23 -8.56
C GLY A 168 13.66 -3.80 -9.58
N GLN A 169 12.89 -2.75 -9.30
CA GLN A 169 11.94 -2.20 -10.28
C GLN A 169 12.65 -1.67 -11.53
N ASP A 170 13.88 -1.20 -11.41
CA ASP A 170 14.72 -0.67 -12.49
C ASP A 170 15.57 -1.75 -13.17
N GLU A 171 15.55 -3.02 -12.74
CA GLU A 171 16.34 -4.10 -13.36
C GLU A 171 16.03 -4.28 -14.85
N HIS A 172 14.78 -4.01 -15.26
CA HIS A 172 14.39 -4.03 -16.66
C HIS A 172 14.93 -2.84 -17.47
N LEU A 173 15.40 -1.77 -16.81
CA LEU A 173 16.08 -0.64 -17.44
C LEU A 173 17.57 -0.94 -17.67
N THR A 174 18.17 -1.80 -16.85
CA THR A 174 19.59 -2.21 -16.96
C THR A 174 19.78 -3.51 -17.75
N HIS A 175 18.74 -4.32 -17.89
CA HIS A 175 18.71 -5.54 -18.71
C HIS A 175 17.57 -5.49 -19.74
N PRO A 176 17.84 -5.12 -21.01
CA PRO A 176 16.82 -5.16 -22.05
C PRO A 176 16.33 -6.59 -22.26
N ARG A 177 15.01 -6.75 -22.37
CA ARG A 177 14.34 -8.03 -22.65
C ARG A 177 14.64 -8.55 -24.04
#